data_AF-A0A3M0LX29-F1
#
_entry.id   AF-A0A3M0LX29-F1
#
_cell.length_a   1.000
_cell.length_b   1.000
_cell.length_c   1.000
_cell.angle_alpha   90.00
_cell.angle_beta   90.00
_cell.angle_gamma   90.00
#
_symmetry.space_group_name_H-M   'P 1'
#
loop_
_entity.id
_entity.type
_entity.pdbx_description
1 polymer ?
#
loop_
_entity_poly.entity_id
_entity_poly.type
_entity_poly.pdbx_seq_one_letter_code
_entity_poly.pdbx_strand_id
1 'polypeptide(L)'
;MSKITAKELVNELGLSRARLYQIIAKLDSDKKPQKNAMGQYIFDDNAVKNIKQYYMSVAVKHNTSNVKQIDSKMIDNILSNLNGQVAKLEKQVDQLTNKLDDREQQLQKLTAEKEQQKLNLATSEQNK
;
A
#
# COMPACT_ATOMS: atom_id res chain seq x y z
N MET A 1 13.73 14.98 -8.81
CA MET A 1 13.45 14.79 -7.37
C MET A 1 12.03 15.26 -7.12
N SER A 2 11.17 14.36 -6.64
CA SER A 2 9.76 14.71 -6.35
C SER A 2 9.74 15.49 -5.03
N LYS A 3 9.25 16.73 -5.06
CA LYS A 3 9.12 17.55 -3.86
C LYS A 3 7.70 17.41 -3.35
N ILE A 4 7.50 16.57 -2.34
CA ILE A 4 6.21 16.47 -1.65
C ILE A 4 6.00 17.73 -0.80
N THR A 5 4.79 18.23 -0.75
CA THR A 5 4.43 19.35 0.12
C THR A 5 4.18 18.87 1.55
N ALA A 6 4.27 19.78 2.52
CA ALA A 6 3.86 19.47 3.90
C ALA A 6 2.42 18.93 3.96
N LYS A 7 1.51 19.42 3.09
CA LYS A 7 0.10 18.99 3.03
C LYS A 7 -0.02 17.53 2.63
N GLU A 8 0.71 17.12 1.59
CA GLU A 8 0.67 15.75 1.10
C GLU A 8 1.31 14.80 2.11
N LEU A 9 2.44 15.18 2.72
CA LEU A 9 3.11 14.37 3.73
C LEU A 9 2.25 14.15 4.98
N VAL A 10 1.52 15.18 5.44
CA VAL A 10 0.61 15.01 6.58
C VAL A 10 -0.60 14.15 6.26
N ASN A 11 -1.12 14.25 5.03
CA ASN A 11 -2.21 13.40 4.56
C ASN A 11 -1.78 11.94 4.46
N GLU A 12 -0.59 11.67 3.90
CA GLU A 12 -0.03 10.32 3.78
C GLU A 12 0.15 9.66 5.16
N LEU A 13 0.62 10.44 6.14
CA LEU A 13 0.90 9.93 7.49
C LEU A 13 -0.30 10.01 8.45
N GLY A 14 -1.44 10.54 8.00
CA GLY A 14 -2.63 10.73 8.83
C GLY A 14 -2.41 11.61 10.05
N LEU A 15 -1.58 12.65 9.95
CA LEU A 15 -1.19 13.52 11.08
C LEU A 15 -1.55 14.99 10.84
N SER A 16 -1.49 15.81 11.89
CA SER A 16 -1.67 17.26 11.75
C SER A 16 -0.36 17.96 11.38
N ARG A 17 -0.44 19.12 10.73
CA ARG A 17 0.76 19.95 10.44
C ARG A 17 1.55 20.31 11.69
N ALA A 18 0.87 20.60 12.79
CA ALA A 18 1.52 20.85 14.08
C ALA A 18 2.34 19.63 14.52
N ARG A 19 1.79 18.42 14.35
CA ARG A 19 2.51 17.18 14.68
C ARG A 19 3.72 16.95 13.78
N LEU A 20 3.61 17.26 12.49
CA LEU A 20 4.75 17.20 11.56
C LEU A 20 5.91 18.09 12.05
N TYR A 21 5.63 19.34 12.45
CA TYR A 21 6.67 20.25 12.94
C TYR A 21 7.28 19.82 14.28
N GLN A 22 6.49 19.22 15.16
CA GLN A 22 7.03 18.61 16.38
C GLN A 22 7.99 17.45 16.07
N ILE A 23 7.67 16.61 15.08
CA ILE A 23 8.55 15.53 14.63
C ILE A 23 9.86 16.13 14.11
N ILE A 24 9.79 17.11 13.21
CA ILE A 24 10.96 17.80 12.66
C ILE A 24 11.83 18.42 13.76
N ALA A 25 11.21 19.04 14.78
CA ALA A 25 11.95 19.63 15.89
C ALA A 25 12.76 18.59 16.68
N LYS A 26 12.28 17.35 16.76
CA LYS A 26 12.91 16.24 17.48
C LYS A 26 13.89 15.39 16.66
N LEU A 27 14.02 15.64 15.35
CA LEU A 27 15.06 15.00 14.54
C LEU A 27 16.44 15.53 14.94
N ASP A 28 17.48 14.72 14.72
CA ASP A 28 18.86 15.16 14.79
C ASP A 28 19.13 16.28 13.76
N SER A 29 20.03 17.21 14.05
CA SER A 29 20.26 18.40 13.22
C SER A 29 20.62 18.08 11.77
N ASP A 30 21.35 16.99 11.53
CA ASP A 30 21.73 16.47 10.22
C ASP A 30 20.57 15.80 9.46
N LYS A 31 19.52 15.40 10.18
CA LYS A 31 18.35 14.70 9.61
C LYS A 31 17.17 15.64 9.33
N LYS A 32 17.26 16.90 9.75
CA LYS A 32 16.18 17.89 9.56
C LYS A 32 16.07 18.29 8.09
N PRO A 33 14.83 18.49 7.58
CA PRO A 33 14.62 19.13 6.29
C PRO A 33 15.27 20.51 6.25
N GLN A 34 15.92 20.81 5.13
CA GLN A 34 16.47 22.14 4.87
C GLN A 34 15.35 23.15 4.66
N LYS A 35 15.64 24.43 4.86
CA LYS A 35 14.71 25.52 4.56
C LYS A 35 15.07 26.18 3.23
N ASN A 36 14.05 26.57 2.46
CA ASN A 36 14.23 27.42 1.29
C ASN A 36 14.51 28.87 1.71
N ALA A 37 14.78 29.74 0.72
CA ALA A 37 15.01 31.18 0.95
C ALA A 37 13.84 31.90 1.67
N MET A 38 12.63 31.34 1.61
CA MET A 38 11.44 31.85 2.30
C MET A 38 11.27 31.29 3.73
N GLY A 39 12.25 30.53 4.22
CA GLY A 39 12.21 29.92 5.56
C GLY A 39 11.28 28.71 5.68
N GLN A 40 10.75 28.19 4.57
CA GLN A 40 9.86 27.02 4.54
C GLN A 40 10.65 25.73 4.37
N TYR A 41 10.22 24.66 5.04
CA TYR A 41 10.86 23.35 4.91
C TYR A 41 10.72 22.77 3.50
N ILE A 42 11.83 22.24 3.00
CA ILE A 42 11.91 21.46 1.77
C ILE A 42 11.86 19.98 2.17
N PHE A 43 10.85 19.27 1.68
CA PHE A 43 10.68 17.83 1.91
C PHE A 43 11.21 17.06 0.70
N ASP A 44 12.53 16.93 0.61
CA ASP A 44 13.16 16.02 -0.33
C ASP A 44 13.06 14.56 0.14
N ASP A 45 13.46 13.62 -0.70
CA ASP A 45 13.31 12.18 -0.44
C ASP A 45 13.99 11.74 0.87
N ASN A 46 15.15 12.34 1.19
CA ASN A 46 15.88 12.05 2.42
C ASN A 46 15.17 12.58 3.65
N ALA A 47 14.70 13.83 3.61
CA ALA A 47 13.94 14.43 4.70
C ALA A 47 12.64 13.65 4.96
N VAL A 48 11.93 13.26 3.91
CA VAL A 48 10.70 12.45 4.01
C VAL A 48 11.02 11.10 4.66
N LYS A 49 12.07 10.41 4.21
CA LYS A 49 12.52 9.14 4.80
C LYS A 49 12.82 9.28 6.28
N ASN A 50 13.58 10.31 6.68
CA ASN A 50 13.93 10.55 8.07
C ASN A 50 12.70 10.85 8.95
N ILE A 51 11.76 11.65 8.44
CA ILE A 51 10.50 11.96 9.13
C ILE A 51 9.66 10.69 9.32
N LYS A 52 9.52 9.86 8.28
CA LYS A 52 8.80 8.59 8.33
C LYS A 52 9.42 7.63 9.33
N GLN A 53 10.74 7.45 9.28
CA GLN A 53 11.47 6.61 10.23
C GLN A 53 11.30 7.08 11.67
N TYR A 54 11.41 8.39 11.92
CA TYR A 54 11.18 8.93 13.25
C TYR A 54 9.74 8.71 13.71
N TYR A 55 8.75 8.99 12.86
CA TYR A 55 7.34 8.78 13.15
C TYR A 55 7.05 7.33 13.53
N MET A 56 7.55 6.36 12.76
CA MET A 56 7.43 4.93 13.06
C MET A 56 8.15 4.57 14.37
N SER A 57 9.37 5.08 14.59
CA SER A 57 10.13 4.80 15.81
C SER A 57 9.48 5.39 17.07
N VAL A 58 8.78 6.51 16.94
CA VAL A 58 8.06 7.18 18.04
C VAL A 58 6.69 6.57 18.27
N ALA A 59 6.02 6.07 17.24
CA ALA A 59 4.87 5.19 17.41
C ALA A 59 5.27 3.93 18.21
N VAL A 60 6.49 3.42 18.01
CA VAL A 60 7.03 2.27 18.77
C VAL A 60 7.58 2.66 20.16
N LYS A 61 8.19 3.85 20.33
CA LYS A 61 8.76 4.31 21.62
C LYS A 61 7.73 4.91 22.58
N HIS A 62 6.63 5.51 22.10
CA HIS A 62 5.52 5.87 22.99
C HIS A 62 4.80 4.64 23.57
N ASN A 63 5.04 3.42 23.04
CA ASN A 63 4.61 2.17 23.66
C ASN A 63 5.51 1.67 24.80
N THR A 64 6.65 2.31 25.09
CA THR A 64 7.61 1.81 26.09
C THR A 64 7.91 2.78 27.24
N SER A 65 7.58 4.07 27.15
CA SER A 65 7.98 5.05 28.19
C SER A 65 6.85 5.82 28.88
N ASN A 66 5.57 5.61 28.55
CA ASN A 66 4.45 6.20 29.29
C ASN A 66 3.29 5.20 29.40
N VAL A 67 3.20 4.51 30.54
CA VAL A 67 2.00 3.78 30.97
C VAL A 67 0.91 4.81 31.31
N LYS A 68 0.19 5.31 30.31
CA LYS A 68 -1.27 5.25 30.38
C LYS A 68 -1.60 3.99 29.61
N GLN A 69 -2.13 2.98 30.31
CA GLN A 69 -2.60 1.72 29.72
C GLN A 69 -3.15 1.98 28.32
N ILE A 70 -2.39 1.58 27.30
CA ILE A 70 -3.02 1.18 26.06
C ILE A 70 -3.74 -0.08 26.50
N ASP A 71 -5.04 0.07 26.74
CA ASP A 71 -5.90 -1.02 27.20
C ASP A 71 -5.63 -2.19 26.26
N SER A 72 -5.26 -3.37 26.77
CA SER A 72 -4.95 -4.55 25.93
C SER A 72 -6.03 -4.74 24.87
N LYS A 73 -7.28 -4.48 25.26
CA LYS A 73 -8.47 -4.46 24.42
C LYS A 73 -8.37 -3.56 23.19
N MET A 74 -7.73 -2.40 23.27
CA MET A 74 -7.55 -1.50 22.14
C MET A 74 -6.51 -2.05 21.15
N ILE A 75 -5.41 -2.64 21.63
CA ILE A 75 -4.44 -3.34 20.78
C ILE A 75 -5.09 -4.57 20.16
N ASP A 76 -5.80 -5.35 20.95
CA ASP A 76 -6.53 -6.54 20.50
C ASP A 76 -7.59 -6.17 19.45
N ASN A 77 -8.30 -5.05 19.63
CA ASN A 77 -9.25 -4.53 18.63
C ASN A 77 -8.57 -4.05 17.35
N ILE A 78 -7.43 -3.37 17.45
CA ILE A 78 -6.67 -2.94 16.27
C ILE A 78 -6.12 -4.16 15.53
N LEU A 79 -5.52 -5.12 16.24
CA LEU A 79 -5.03 -6.37 15.68
C LEU A 79 -6.17 -7.20 15.07
N SER A 80 -7.31 -7.30 15.74
CA SER A 80 -8.48 -7.99 15.23
C SER A 80 -9.02 -7.33 13.96
N ASN A 81 -9.07 -6.00 13.91
CA ASN A 81 -9.50 -5.28 12.70
C ASN A 81 -8.51 -5.45 11.55
N LEU A 82 -7.21 -5.37 11.82
CA LEU A 82 -6.18 -5.59 10.82
C LEU A 82 -6.20 -7.03 10.30
N ASN A 83 -6.31 -8.03 11.19
CA ASN A 83 -6.46 -9.43 10.81
C ASN A 83 -7.74 -9.67 9.99
N GLY A 84 -8.84 -9.02 10.36
CA GLY A 84 -10.09 -9.09 9.59
C GLY A 84 -9.97 -8.47 8.20
N GLN A 85 -9.22 -7.37 8.06
CA GLN A 85 -8.93 -6.76 6.76
C GLN A 85 -8.02 -7.66 5.91
N VAL A 86 -6.98 -8.26 6.51
CA VAL A 86 -6.09 -9.21 5.84
C VAL A 86 -6.88 -10.41 5.34
N ALA A 87 -7.68 -11.05 6.18
CA ALA A 87 -8.50 -12.20 5.78
C ALA A 87 -9.50 -11.84 4.65
N LYS A 88 -10.06 -10.62 4.67
CA LYS A 88 -10.93 -10.13 3.59
C LYS A 88 -10.17 -9.95 2.28
N LEU A 89 -8.96 -9.39 2.34
CA LEU A 89 -8.11 -9.19 1.17
C LEU A 89 -7.64 -10.54 0.60
N GLU A 90 -7.22 -11.49 1.45
CA GLU A 90 -6.87 -12.85 1.04
C GLU A 90 -8.03 -13.53 0.30
N LYS A 91 -9.25 -13.47 0.86
CA LYS A 91 -10.43 -14.01 0.19
C LYS A 91 -10.72 -13.34 -1.14
N GLN A 92 -10.49 -12.03 -1.26
CA GLN A 92 -10.66 -11.33 -2.53
C GLN A 92 -9.62 -11.78 -3.56
N VAL A 93 -8.37 -11.99 -3.13
CA VAL A 93 -7.32 -12.56 -3.99
C VAL A 93 -7.72 -13.94 -4.47
N ASP A 94 -8.13 -14.84 -3.57
CA ASP A 94 -8.57 -16.20 -3.94
C ASP A 94 -9.73 -16.18 -4.94
N GLN A 95 -10.72 -15.32 -4.73
CA GLN A 95 -11.84 -15.17 -5.65
C GLN A 95 -11.43 -14.65 -7.03
N LEU A 96 -10.44 -13.75 -7.08
CA LEU A 96 -9.93 -13.23 -8.34
C LEU A 96 -9.08 -14.29 -9.06
N THR A 97 -8.26 -15.04 -8.33
CA THR A 97 -7.48 -16.17 -8.86
C THR A 97 -8.40 -17.22 -9.47
N ASN A 98 -9.43 -17.69 -8.74
CA ASN A 98 -10.37 -18.68 -9.27
C ASN A 98 -11.10 -18.18 -10.52
N LYS A 99 -11.50 -16.90 -10.55
CA LYS A 99 -12.12 -16.30 -11.75
C LYS A 99 -11.16 -16.25 -12.93
N LEU A 100 -9.87 -16.03 -12.70
CA LEU A 100 -8.87 -16.05 -13.76
C LEU A 100 -8.71 -17.47 -14.31
N ASP A 101 -8.62 -18.47 -13.45
CA ASP A 101 -8.52 -19.88 -13.85
C ASP A 101 -9.73 -20.32 -14.68
N ASP A 102 -10.95 -19.99 -14.23
CA ASP A 102 -12.19 -20.29 -14.97
C ASP A 102 -12.17 -19.64 -16.37
N ARG A 103 -11.66 -18.41 -16.48
CA ARG A 103 -11.59 -17.68 -17.75
C ARG A 103 -10.52 -18.27 -18.66
N GLU A 104 -9.39 -18.70 -18.10
CA GLU A 104 -8.34 -19.37 -18.85
C GLU A 104 -8.84 -20.70 -19.43
N GLN A 105 -9.55 -21.51 -18.65
CA GLN A 105 -10.16 -22.76 -19.13
C GLN A 105 -11.19 -22.52 -20.24
N GLN A 106 -12.04 -21.50 -20.10
CA GLN A 106 -13.00 -21.13 -21.14
C GLN A 106 -12.31 -20.72 -22.43
N LEU A 107 -11.24 -19.93 -22.35
CA LEU A 107 -10.45 -19.52 -23.51
C LEU A 107 -9.79 -20.73 -24.20
N GLN A 108 -9.24 -21.67 -23.44
CA GLN A 108 -8.67 -22.90 -23.98
C GLN A 108 -9.72 -23.73 -24.74
N LYS A 109 -10.91 -23.91 -24.14
CA LYS A 109 -12.01 -24.62 -24.79
C LYS A 109 -12.46 -23.96 -26.09
N LEU A 110 -12.68 -22.65 -26.07
CA LEU A 110 -13.07 -21.89 -27.27
C LEU A 110 -12.00 -21.95 -28.37
N THR A 111 -10.72 -21.96 -27.98
CA THR A 111 -9.60 -22.11 -28.91
C THR A 111 -9.64 -23.47 -29.59
N ALA A 112 -9.81 -24.54 -28.83
CA ALA A 112 -9.91 -25.90 -29.35
C ALA A 112 -11.14 -26.08 -30.27
N GLU A 113 -12.31 -25.55 -29.88
CA GLU A 113 -13.52 -25.60 -30.71
C GLU A 113 -13.32 -24.87 -32.04
N LYS A 114 -12.66 -23.69 -32.01
CA LYS A 114 -12.33 -22.92 -33.21
C LYS A 114 -11.35 -23.66 -34.12
N GLU A 115 -10.36 -24.35 -33.57
CA GLU A 115 -9.42 -25.18 -34.35
C GLU A 115 -10.12 -26.38 -34.99
N GLN A 116 -11.01 -27.06 -34.25
CA GLN A 116 -11.79 -28.18 -34.80
C GLN A 116 -12.72 -27.72 -35.93
N GLN A 117 -13.37 -26.56 -35.80
CA GLN A 117 -14.20 -26.01 -36.87
C GLN A 117 -13.39 -25.72 -38.13
N LYS A 118 -12.18 -25.16 -37.99
CA LYS A 118 -11.27 -24.93 -39.13
C LYS A 118 -10.89 -26.22 -39.82
N LEU A 119 -10.57 -27.28 -39.06
CA LEU A 119 -10.26 -28.60 -39.61
C LEU A 119 -11.44 -29.17 -40.39
N ASN A 120 -12.64 -29.13 -39.81
CA ASN A 120 -13.86 -29.64 -40.45
C ASN A 120 -14.17 -28.91 -41.76
N LEU A 121 -14.03 -27.58 -41.79
CA LEU A 121 -14.20 -26.76 -42.98
C LEU A 121 -13.21 -27.17 -44.09
N ALA A 122 -11.92 -27.27 -43.74
CA ALA A 122 -10.87 -27.67 -44.67
C ALA A 122 -11.12 -29.08 -45.27
N THR A 123 -11.58 -30.04 -44.47
CA THR A 123 -11.95 -31.38 -44.96
C THR A 123 -13.21 -31.39 -45.82
N SER A 124 -14.14 -30.46 -45.61
CA SER A 124 -15.37 -30.36 -46.42
C SER A 124 -15.11 -29.76 -47.81
N GLU A 125 -14.10 -28.90 -47.93
CA GLU A 125 -13.66 -28.31 -49.20
C GLU A 125 -12.87 -29.29 -50.06
N GLN A 126 -12.16 -30.25 -49.44
CA GLN A 126 -11.40 -31.29 -50.17
C GLN A 126 -12.26 -32.44 -50.70
N ASN A 127 -13.48 -32.61 -50.17
CA ASN A 127 -14.41 -33.69 -50.55
C ASN A 127 -15.51 -33.23 -51.53
N LYS A 128 -15.39 -32.03 -52.11
CA LYS A 128 -16.26 -31.48 -53.17
C LYS A 128 -15.52 -31.45 -54.49
#